data_AF-A0A7W1QNY8-F1
#
_entry.id   AF-A0A7W1QNY8-F1
#
_cell.length_a   1.000
_cell.length_b   1.000
_cell.length_c   1.000
_cell.angle_alpha   90.00
_cell.angle_beta   90.00
_cell.angle_gamma   90.00
#
_symmetry.space_group_name_H-M   'P 1'
#
loop_
_entity.id
_entity.type
_entity.pdbx_description
1 polymer ?
#
loop_
_entity_poly.entity_id
_entity_poly.type
_entity_poly.pdbx_seq_one_letter_code
_entity_poly.pdbx_strand_id
1 'polypeptide(L)' 'MTVNRDENGFGVEVREHESGWRVAIADPTGAVVSERACSDHPEARTYASTVRQHVYWLSAERFREYYRL' A
#
# COMPACT_ATOMS: atom_id res chain seq x y z
N MET A 1 -8.26 13.03 -7.02
CA MET A 1 -7.23 12.30 -6.27
C MET A 1 -6.62 11.30 -7.24
N THR A 2 -5.40 11.53 -7.71
CA THR A 2 -4.75 10.65 -8.69
C THR A 2 -4.00 9.57 -7.93
N VAL A 3 -4.47 8.33 -8.01
CA VAL A 3 -3.73 7.17 -7.49
C VAL A 3 -2.50 7.01 -8.37
N ASN A 4 -1.31 7.24 -7.82
CA ASN A 4 -0.06 7.04 -8.55
C ASN A 4 0.10 5.53 -8.75
N ARG A 5 -0.10 5.04 -9.98
CA ARG A 5 0.07 3.64 -10.35
C ARG A 5 1.53 3.46 -10.74
N ASP A 6 2.31 2.83 -9.86
CA ASP A 6 3.70 2.48 -10.09
C ASP A 6 3.82 1.22 -10.98
N GLU A 7 5.04 0.75 -11.27
CA GLU A 7 5.34 -0.18 -12.39
C GLU A 7 4.58 -1.51 -12.40
N ASN A 8 4.23 -2.08 -11.23
CA ASN A 8 3.43 -3.32 -11.17
C ASN A 8 1.91 -3.09 -11.03
N GLY A 9 1.48 -1.84 -11.07
CA GLY A 9 0.08 -1.40 -11.11
C GLY A 9 -0.61 -1.25 -9.76
N PHE A 10 0.00 -1.68 -8.65
CA PHE A 10 -0.56 -1.47 -7.31
C PHE A 10 -0.29 -0.05 -6.79
N GLY A 11 -1.24 0.50 -6.03
CA GLY A 11 -1.13 1.79 -5.37
C GLY A 11 -1.00 1.65 -3.85
N VAL A 12 -0.42 2.67 -3.20
CA VAL A 12 -0.24 2.69 -1.73
C VAL A 12 -0.70 4.04 -1.15
N GLU A 13 -1.72 4.00 -0.32
CA GLU A 13 -2.32 5.17 0.33
C GLU A 13 -2.09 5.15 1.84
N VAL A 14 -1.74 6.29 2.41
CA VAL A 14 -1.69 6.50 3.87
C VAL A 14 -2.87 7.38 4.24
N ARG A 15 -3.70 6.93 5.17
CA ARG A 15 -4.89 7.64 5.63
C ARG A 15 -4.89 7.76 7.14
N GLU A 16 -5.29 8.92 7.63
CA GLU A 16 -5.63 9.11 9.03
C GLU A 16 -7.04 8.57 9.27
N HIS A 17 -7.25 7.88 10.38
CA HIS A 17 -8.53 7.33 10.82
C HIS A 17 -8.76 7.71 12.28
N GLU A 18 -10.01 7.62 12.76
CA GLU A 18 -10.44 8.02 14.12
C GLU A 18 -9.61 7.42 15.28
N SER A 19 -8.88 6.33 15.03
CA SER A 19 -8.13 5.58 16.05
C SER A 19 -6.63 5.47 15.75
N GLY A 20 -6.12 6.20 14.76
CA GLY A 20 -4.70 6.11 14.36
C GLY A 20 -4.52 6.19 12.84
N TRP A 21 -3.49 5.53 12.34
CA TRP A 21 -3.12 5.61 10.93
C TRP A 21 -3.37 4.28 10.23
N ARG A 22 -3.72 4.33 8.95
CA ARG A 22 -3.87 3.15 8.11
C ARG A 22 -3.09 3.28 6.82
N VAL A 23 -2.57 2.16 6.36
CA VAL A 23 -1.96 2.04 5.04
C VAL A 23 -2.78 1.06 4.22
N ALA A 24 -3.28 1.51 3.07
CA ALA A 24 -4.07 0.72 2.14
C ALA A 24 -3.26 0.42 0.88
N ILE A 25 -3.36 -0.83 0.42
CA ILE A 25 -2.86 -1.28 -0.88
C ILE A 25 -4.06 -1.35 -1.82
N ALA A 26 -3.98 -0.62 -2.93
CA ALA A 26 -5.00 -0.63 -3.97
C ALA A 26 -4.51 -1.43 -5.19
N ASP A 27 -5.39 -2.21 -5.80
CA ASP A 27 -5.11 -2.89 -7.05
C ASP A 27 -5.10 -1.91 -8.24
N PRO A 28 -4.77 -2.37 -9.47
CA PRO A 28 -4.79 -1.52 -10.64
C PRO A 28 -6.17 -0.92 -10.97
N THR A 29 -7.28 -1.48 -10.48
CA THR A 29 -8.62 -0.89 -10.67
C THR A 29 -8.90 0.23 -9.67
N GLY A 30 -8.08 0.37 -8.63
CA GLY A 30 -8.27 1.30 -7.52
C GLY A 30 -9.03 0.71 -6.34
N ALA A 31 -9.33 -0.60 -6.36
CA ALA A 31 -9.97 -1.28 -5.26
C ALA A 31 -8.95 -1.58 -4.15
N VAL A 32 -9.30 -1.28 -2.90
CA VAL A 32 -8.45 -1.62 -1.75
C VAL A 32 -8.50 -3.13 -1.53
N VAL A 33 -7.34 -3.78 -1.64
CA VAL A 33 -7.19 -5.24 -1.51
C VAL A 33 -6.51 -5.65 -0.21
N SER A 34 -5.87 -4.71 0.49
CA SER A 34 -5.31 -4.94 1.82
C SER A 34 -5.18 -3.63 2.59
N GLU A 35 -5.36 -3.71 3.91
CA GLU A 35 -5.19 -2.60 4.83
C GLU A 35 -4.39 -3.04 6.06
N ARG A 36 -3.54 -2.15 6.56
CA ARG A 36 -2.83 -2.33 7.82
C ARG A 36 -3.03 -1.12 8.72
N ALA A 37 -3.45 -1.37 9.96
CA ALA A 37 -3.46 -0.37 11.01
C ALA A 37 -2.04 -0.12 11.56
N CYS A 38 -1.74 1.14 11.82
CA CYS A 38 -0.50 1.66 12.37
C CYS A 38 -0.80 2.55 13.58
N SER A 39 0.10 2.50 14.55
CA SER A 39 -0.03 3.19 15.84
C SER A 39 0.16 4.70 15.70
N ASP A 40 1.03 5.11 14.78
CA ASP A 40 1.37 6.50 14.53
C ASP A 40 1.73 6.79 13.06
N HIS A 41 1.85 8.08 12.75
CA HIS A 41 2.16 8.55 11.41
C HIS A 41 3.55 8.11 10.90
N PRO A 42 4.64 8.19 11.70
CA PRO A 42 5.94 7.64 11.32
C PRO A 42 5.92 6.15 10.94
N GLU A 43 5.21 5.31 11.70
CA GLU A 43 5.05 3.88 11.41
C GLU A 43 4.35 3.70 10.06
N ALA A 44 3.23 4.40 9.85
CA ALA A 44 2.47 4.32 8.60
C ALA A 44 3.30 4.78 7.39
N ARG A 45 4.07 5.87 7.54
CA ARG A 45 4.97 6.37 6.48
C ARG A 45 6.09 5.38 6.17
N THR A 46 6.68 4.77 7.20
CA THR A 46 7.74 3.77 7.06
C THR A 46 7.21 2.56 6.31
N TYR A 47 6.09 2.00 6.77
CA TYR A 47 5.47 0.84 6.14
C TYR A 47 5.07 1.14 4.68
N ALA A 48 4.39 2.26 4.42
CA ALA A 48 4.01 2.64 3.06
C ALA A 48 5.22 2.79 2.12
N SER A 49 6.36 3.27 2.63
CA SER A 49 7.60 3.39 1.86
C SER A 49 8.19 2.02 1.53
N THR A 50 8.10 1.05 2.43
CA THR A 50 8.47 -0.35 2.15
C THR A 50 7.56 -0.96 1.09
N VAL A 51 6.24 -0.77 1.20
CA VAL A 51 5.29 -1.29 0.20
C VAL A 51 5.59 -0.69 -1.17
N ARG A 52 5.82 0.62 -1.28
CA ARG A 52 6.19 1.27 -2.55
C ARG A 52 7.48 0.73 -3.17
N GLN A 53 8.48 0.42 -2.36
CA GLN A 53 9.69 -0.25 -2.86
C GLN A 53 9.38 -1.64 -3.42
N HIS A 54 8.52 -2.42 -2.76
CA HIS A 54 8.09 -3.71 -3.28
C HIS A 54 7.25 -3.58 -4.55
N VAL A 55 6.43 -2.53 -4.66
CA VAL A 55 5.68 -2.20 -5.88
C VAL A 55 6.63 -1.93 -7.06
N TYR A 56 7.76 -1.28 -6.80
CA TYR A 56 8.79 -1.00 -7.81
C TYR A 56 9.66 -2.23 -8.14
N TRP A 57 10.02 -3.06 -7.17
CA TRP A 57 10.96 -4.19 -7.39
C TRP A 57 10.31 -5.51 -7.78
N LEU A 58 9.05 -5.74 -7.39
CA LEU A 58 8.38 -7.02 -7.60
C LEU A 58 7.47 -6.98 -8.81
N SER A 59 7.46 -8.08 -9.57
CA SER A 59 6.36 -8.32 -10.51
C SER A 59 5.02 -8.37 -9.76
N ALA A 60 3.93 -8.09 -10.46
CA ALA A 60 2.60 -8.10 -9.87
C ALA A 60 2.22 -9.47 -9.26
N GLU A 61 2.71 -10.57 -9.83
CA GLU A 61 2.53 -11.92 -9.28
C GLU A 61 3.26 -12.10 -7.95
N ARG A 62 4.55 -11.76 -7.89
CA ARG A 62 5.34 -11.85 -6.66
C ARG A 62 4.83 -10.92 -5.57
N PHE A 63 4.32 -9.75 -5.95
CA PHE A 63 3.71 -8.82 -5.02
C PHE A 63 2.45 -9.41 -4.36
N ARG A 64 1.56 -10.04 -5.15
CA ARG A 64 0.36 -10.74 -4.63
C ARG A 64 0.74 -11.89 -3.69
N GLU A 65 1.72 -12.70 -4.07
CA GLU A 65 2.23 -13.78 -3.21
C GLU A 65 2.76 -13.27 -1.87
N TYR A 66 3.59 -12.21 -1.90
CA TYR A 66 4.23 -11.64 -0.72
C TYR A 66 3.21 -11.06 0.28
N TYR A 67 2.22 -10.32 -0.21
CA TYR A 67 1.18 -9.69 0.61
C TYR A 67 -0.07 -10.54 0.79
N ARG A 68 -0.13 -11.73 0.19
CA ARG A 68 -1.28 -12.66 0.20
C ARG A 68 -2.58 -12.00 -0.29
N LEU A 69 -2.50 -11.33 -1.45
CA LEU A 69 -3.59 -10.60 -2.11
C LEU A 69 -4.36 -11.46 -3.10
#